data_AF-A0A1S3UZE0-F1
#
_entry.id   AF-A0A1S3UZE0-F1
#
_cell.length_a   1.000
_cell.length_b   1.000
_cell.length_c   1.000
_cell.angle_alpha   90.00
_cell.angle_beta   90.00
_cell.angle_gamma   90.00
#
_symmetry.space_group_name_H-M   'P 1'
#
loop_
_entity.id
_entity.type
_entity.pdbx_description
1 polymer ?
#
loop_
_entity_poly.entity_id
_entity_poly.type
_entity_poly.pdbx_seq_one_letter_code
_entity_poly.pdbx_strand_id
1 'polypeptide(L)'
;MREKRQALEADNNAALEWYTTKVVEVPSYIDSAFRSSRINEVYFFLKNKYVRVYYNPGDTKDKILTAPRLICDGFPSLSDTPFGEYGIDCAFDTEASNAYIFSTNLCAYIDYAPATMNDKILSGPTTIAAMFPVLKNTVFENGIDSAFRSTKGKEVYLFKNNKYGRIAYDSKKLIGTIRNIADGFPVLKGTIFESGIDACFATHKEGEAYLFKGEMYVRIHFTPDKTNDTLVGDVKRILGFWPSLKGILPRDNKGLDTHSHSDHEEPYPDQHDEL
;
A
#
# COMPACT_ATOMS: atom_id res chain seq x y z
N MET A 1 -12.31 27.24 -42.88
CA MET A 1 -11.94 27.92 -41.61
C MET A 1 -12.95 27.66 -40.49
N ARG A 2 -14.26 27.78 -40.75
CA ARG A 2 -15.31 27.54 -39.73
C ARG A 2 -15.45 26.08 -39.28
N GLU A 3 -15.41 25.13 -40.21
CA GLU A 3 -15.54 23.69 -39.90
C GLU A 3 -14.35 23.14 -39.10
N LYS A 4 -13.11 23.57 -39.42
CA LYS A 4 -11.91 23.19 -38.65
C LYS A 4 -11.92 23.73 -37.22
N ARG A 5 -12.52 24.90 -36.98
CA ARG A 5 -12.70 25.45 -35.62
C ARG A 5 -13.74 24.67 -34.83
N GLN A 6 -14.86 24.30 -35.46
CA GLN A 6 -15.91 23.50 -34.81
C GLN A 6 -15.43 22.09 -34.45
N ALA A 7 -14.60 21.46 -35.28
CA ALA A 7 -13.99 20.16 -34.98
C ALA A 7 -13.00 20.23 -33.80
N LEU A 8 -12.19 21.29 -33.72
CA LEU A 8 -11.24 21.51 -32.62
C LEU A 8 -11.95 21.85 -31.30
N GLU A 9 -13.03 22.63 -31.37
CA GLU A 9 -13.87 22.94 -30.21
C GLU A 9 -14.61 21.70 -29.69
N ALA A 10 -15.09 20.82 -30.58
CA ALA A 10 -15.73 19.56 -30.19
C ALA A 10 -14.74 18.57 -29.53
N ASP A 11 -13.50 18.48 -30.03
CA ASP A 11 -12.46 17.60 -29.48
C ASP A 11 -11.97 18.08 -28.09
N ASN A 12 -11.81 19.40 -27.92
CA ASN A 12 -11.54 19.99 -26.61
C ASN A 12 -12.69 19.80 -25.62
N ASN A 13 -13.94 19.85 -26.08
CA ASN A 13 -15.10 19.64 -25.23
C ASN A 13 -15.20 18.18 -24.79
N ALA A 14 -14.88 17.22 -25.68
CA ALA A 14 -14.83 15.79 -25.36
C ALA A 14 -13.69 15.45 -24.39
N ALA A 15 -12.52 16.08 -24.56
CA ALA A 15 -11.42 15.94 -23.61
C ALA A 15 -11.80 16.53 -22.23
N LEU A 16 -12.39 17.73 -22.21
CA LEU A 16 -12.86 18.37 -20.98
C LEU A 16 -13.96 17.56 -20.30
N GLU A 17 -14.92 17.01 -21.04
CA GLU A 17 -15.98 16.14 -20.54
C GLU A 17 -15.41 14.80 -20.02
N TRP A 18 -14.38 14.25 -20.65
CA TRP A 18 -13.64 13.09 -20.15
C TRP A 18 -12.91 13.39 -18.83
N TYR A 19 -12.23 14.54 -18.74
CA TYR A 19 -11.54 14.98 -17.52
C TYR A 19 -12.50 15.36 -16.38
N THR A 20 -13.64 15.97 -16.69
CA THR A 20 -14.61 16.44 -15.69
C THR A 20 -15.59 15.36 -15.23
N THR A 21 -15.84 14.34 -16.06
CA THR A 21 -16.89 13.35 -15.78
C THR A 21 -16.36 11.93 -15.57
N LYS A 22 -15.22 11.55 -16.17
CA LYS A 22 -14.68 10.17 -16.09
C LYS A 22 -13.48 9.98 -15.17
N VAL A 23 -12.71 11.04 -14.90
CA VAL A 23 -11.57 10.96 -13.96
C VAL A 23 -12.05 10.90 -12.49
N VAL A 24 -13.27 11.35 -12.23
CA VAL A 24 -13.88 11.41 -10.88
C VAL A 24 -14.46 10.05 -10.43
N GLU A 25 -14.59 9.07 -11.33
CA GLU A 25 -15.26 7.79 -11.05
C GLU A 25 -14.35 6.56 -11.22
N VAL A 26 -13.03 6.69 -11.17
CA VAL A 26 -12.17 5.50 -11.11
C VAL A 26 -12.16 4.98 -9.67
N PRO A 27 -12.74 3.79 -9.39
CA PRO A 27 -12.74 3.23 -8.05
C PRO A 27 -11.31 2.92 -7.62
N SER A 28 -10.90 3.48 -6.47
CA SER A 28 -9.65 3.11 -5.81
C SER A 28 -9.91 1.97 -4.83
N TYR A 29 -8.97 1.03 -4.74
CA TYR A 29 -9.03 -0.12 -3.85
C TYR A 29 -7.97 0.02 -2.76
N ILE A 30 -7.03 -0.93 -2.65
CA ILE A 30 -5.99 -0.93 -1.63
C ILE A 30 -4.74 -0.32 -2.27
N ASP A 31 -4.29 0.82 -1.76
CA ASP A 31 -3.11 1.52 -2.29
C ASP A 31 -1.82 0.99 -1.67
N SER A 32 -1.85 0.58 -0.39
CA SER A 32 -0.73 -0.13 0.21
C SER A 32 -1.13 -0.96 1.43
N ALA A 33 -0.22 -1.83 1.87
CA ALA A 33 -0.44 -2.67 3.04
C ALA A 33 0.88 -3.00 3.74
N PHE A 34 0.83 -3.24 5.05
CA PHE A 34 1.90 -3.94 5.76
C PHE A 34 1.37 -4.80 6.91
N ARG A 35 2.12 -5.84 7.24
CA ARG A 35 1.81 -6.77 8.33
C ARG A 35 2.15 -6.13 9.68
N SER A 36 1.21 -6.13 10.61
CA SER A 36 1.46 -5.69 11.98
C SER A 36 2.38 -6.68 12.73
N SER A 37 3.03 -6.22 13.78
CA SER A 37 3.74 -7.06 14.75
C SER A 37 2.78 -7.86 15.62
N ARG A 38 1.51 -7.43 15.68
CA ARG A 38 0.43 -8.19 16.31
C ARG A 38 -0.06 -9.29 15.38
N ILE A 39 -0.10 -10.51 15.91
CA ILE A 39 -0.47 -11.71 15.16
C ILE A 39 -1.80 -11.51 14.44
N ASN A 40 -1.82 -11.87 13.16
CA ASN A 40 -3.01 -11.82 12.32
C ASN A 40 -3.62 -10.42 12.17
N GLU A 41 -2.84 -9.35 12.36
CA GLU A 41 -3.27 -7.99 12.06
C GLU A 41 -2.54 -7.42 10.83
N VAL A 42 -3.27 -6.66 10.00
CA VAL A 42 -2.75 -5.98 8.82
C VAL A 42 -3.30 -4.55 8.78
N TYR A 43 -2.46 -3.62 8.34
CA TYR A 43 -2.86 -2.26 8.01
C TYR A 43 -3.07 -2.18 6.50
N PHE A 44 -4.24 -1.69 6.07
CA PHE A 44 -4.52 -1.34 4.67
C PHE A 44 -4.67 0.16 4.57
N PHE A 45 -3.98 0.76 3.61
CA PHE A 45 -4.07 2.19 3.30
C PHE A 45 -4.91 2.39 2.04
N LEU A 46 -5.82 3.36 2.14
CA LEU A 46 -6.89 3.67 1.22
C LEU A 46 -6.92 5.19 1.07
N LYS A 47 -6.09 5.73 0.17
CA LYS A 47 -5.79 7.16 0.04
C LYS A 47 -5.22 7.73 1.34
N ASN A 48 -5.77 8.84 1.83
CA ASN A 48 -5.43 9.44 3.11
C ASN A 48 -6.08 8.74 4.32
N LYS A 49 -6.74 7.60 4.13
CA LYS A 49 -7.31 6.79 5.22
C LYS A 49 -6.62 5.45 5.35
N TYR A 50 -6.80 4.82 6.49
CA TYR A 50 -6.40 3.44 6.70
C TYR A 50 -7.46 2.67 7.47
N VAL A 51 -7.36 1.35 7.40
CA VAL A 51 -8.08 0.41 8.28
C VAL A 51 -7.08 -0.58 8.87
N ARG A 52 -7.40 -1.06 10.08
CA ARG A 52 -6.69 -2.18 10.68
C ARG A 52 -7.61 -3.38 10.70
N VAL A 53 -7.13 -4.50 10.19
CA VAL A 53 -7.94 -5.71 9.99
C VAL A 53 -7.29 -6.87 10.71
N TYR A 54 -8.08 -7.57 11.52
CA TYR A 54 -7.76 -8.92 11.94
C TYR A 54 -8.10 -9.87 10.80
N TYR A 55 -7.15 -10.68 10.35
CA TYR A 55 -7.32 -11.60 9.23
C TYR A 55 -6.87 -13.01 9.60
N ASN A 56 -7.55 -14.02 9.07
CA ASN A 56 -7.14 -15.41 9.24
C ASN A 56 -6.70 -15.99 7.89
N PRO A 57 -5.41 -16.29 7.67
CA PRO A 57 -4.92 -16.78 6.38
C PRO A 57 -5.70 -17.99 5.86
N GLY A 58 -6.44 -17.81 4.76
CA GLY A 58 -7.24 -18.85 4.12
C GLY A 58 -8.69 -19.00 4.62
N ASP A 59 -9.15 -18.13 5.52
CA ASP A 59 -10.53 -18.06 5.99
C ASP A 59 -11.10 -16.64 5.75
N THR A 60 -12.42 -16.52 5.62
CA THR A 60 -13.14 -15.27 5.34
C THR A 60 -13.75 -14.64 6.60
N LYS A 61 -13.19 -14.95 7.78
CA LYS A 61 -13.63 -14.44 9.08
C LYS A 61 -12.78 -13.25 9.54
N ASP A 62 -12.40 -12.40 8.59
CA ASP A 62 -11.72 -11.15 8.86
C ASP A 62 -12.64 -10.17 9.61
N LYS A 63 -12.04 -9.28 10.40
CA LYS A 63 -12.75 -8.29 11.21
C LYS A 63 -12.04 -6.96 11.18
N ILE A 64 -12.79 -5.88 11.03
CA ILE A 64 -12.29 -4.52 11.22
C ILE A 64 -11.96 -4.30 12.70
N LEU A 65 -10.68 -4.04 13.00
CA LEU A 65 -10.19 -3.64 14.32
C LEU A 65 -10.18 -2.12 14.48
N THR A 66 -9.93 -1.41 13.39
CA THR A 66 -9.99 0.05 13.32
C THR A 66 -10.79 0.41 12.08
N ALA A 67 -11.96 1.04 12.27
CA ALA A 67 -12.78 1.55 11.18
C ALA A 67 -12.01 2.59 10.35
N PRO A 68 -12.44 2.87 9.09
CA PRO A 68 -11.74 3.82 8.23
C PRO A 68 -11.49 5.16 8.92
N ARG A 69 -10.21 5.46 9.17
CA ARG A 69 -9.75 6.67 9.87
C ARG A 69 -8.71 7.37 9.02
N LEU A 70 -8.60 8.70 9.13
CA LEU A 70 -7.50 9.43 8.50
C LEU A 70 -6.16 8.94 9.03
N ILE A 71 -5.14 8.97 8.17
CA ILE A 71 -3.79 8.57 8.57
C ILE A 71 -3.27 9.51 9.64
N CYS A 72 -3.43 10.83 9.50
CA CYS A 72 -3.01 11.81 10.51
C CYS A 72 -3.70 11.62 11.88
N ASP A 73 -4.98 11.24 11.91
CA ASP A 73 -5.71 10.95 13.16
C ASP A 73 -5.27 9.63 13.81
N GLY A 74 -4.84 8.66 13.02
CA GLY A 74 -4.38 7.36 13.51
C GLY A 74 -2.92 7.33 13.90
N PHE A 75 -2.13 8.18 13.26
CA PHE A 75 -0.69 8.29 13.40
C PHE A 75 -0.33 9.78 13.57
N PRO A 76 -0.52 10.37 14.77
CA PRO A 76 -0.24 11.79 14.99
C PRO A 76 1.16 12.26 14.58
N SER A 77 2.16 11.37 14.57
CA SER A 77 3.50 11.73 14.08
C SER A 77 3.57 12.01 12.58
N LEU A 78 2.53 11.62 11.82
CA LEU A 78 2.39 11.84 10.38
C LEU A 78 1.51 13.05 10.04
N SER A 79 0.98 13.78 11.04
CA SER A 79 0.28 15.05 10.80
C SER A 79 1.19 16.04 10.07
N ASP A 80 0.64 16.83 9.14
CA ASP A 80 1.38 17.80 8.33
C ASP A 80 2.52 17.18 7.48
N THR A 81 2.42 15.87 7.19
CA THR A 81 3.33 15.17 6.28
C THR A 81 2.57 14.69 5.04
N PRO A 82 3.27 14.47 3.90
CA PRO A 82 2.64 13.88 2.72
C PRO A 82 1.93 12.55 2.99
N PHE A 83 2.43 11.76 3.95
CA PHE A 83 1.83 10.48 4.32
C PHE A 83 0.46 10.65 5.01
N GLY A 84 0.35 11.63 5.92
CA GLY A 84 -0.89 11.93 6.63
C GLY A 84 -1.93 12.60 5.74
N GLU A 85 -1.49 13.54 4.90
CA GLU A 85 -2.37 14.39 4.08
C GLU A 85 -2.80 13.74 2.76
N TYR A 86 -1.87 13.10 2.04
CA TYR A 86 -2.12 12.56 0.70
C TYR A 86 -2.28 11.04 0.69
N GLY A 87 -1.72 10.35 1.68
CA GLY A 87 -1.81 8.91 1.80
C GLY A 87 -0.48 8.18 1.76
N ILE A 88 -0.55 6.87 2.02
CA ILE A 88 0.60 5.96 1.93
C ILE A 88 0.37 5.02 0.75
N ASP A 89 1.17 5.18 -0.30
CA ASP A 89 1.04 4.48 -1.59
C ASP A 89 1.94 3.25 -1.73
N CYS A 90 2.84 3.02 -0.77
CA CYS A 90 3.54 1.77 -0.58
C CYS A 90 3.99 1.67 0.88
N ALA A 91 4.07 0.45 1.42
CA ALA A 91 4.61 0.21 2.74
C ALA A 91 5.14 -1.22 2.88
N PHE A 92 6.02 -1.44 3.86
CA PHE A 92 6.41 -2.79 4.29
C PHE A 92 6.86 -2.80 5.75
N ASP A 93 6.56 -3.89 6.45
CA ASP A 93 7.03 -4.13 7.82
C ASP A 93 8.50 -4.54 7.84
N THR A 94 9.22 -4.18 8.91
CA THR A 94 10.62 -4.59 9.11
C THR A 94 10.75 -5.57 10.28
N GLU A 95 11.03 -5.06 11.47
CA GLU A 95 11.21 -5.78 12.72
C GLU A 95 10.63 -4.95 13.87
N ALA A 96 10.24 -5.61 14.96
CA ALA A 96 9.44 -5.00 16.02
C ALA A 96 8.17 -4.33 15.43
N SER A 97 7.79 -3.16 15.95
CA SER A 97 6.64 -2.39 15.48
C SER A 97 7.05 -1.31 14.47
N ASN A 98 8.04 -1.61 13.61
CA ASN A 98 8.55 -0.65 12.65
C ASN A 98 8.16 -0.99 11.21
N ALA A 99 8.02 0.05 10.39
CA ALA A 99 7.71 -0.08 8.98
C ALA A 99 8.35 1.06 8.18
N TYR A 100 8.63 0.81 6.90
CA TYR A 100 8.86 1.87 5.93
C TYR A 100 7.54 2.21 5.23
N ILE A 101 7.26 3.50 5.11
CA ILE A 101 6.09 4.04 4.41
C ILE A 101 6.54 4.97 3.30
N PHE A 102 5.75 5.02 2.23
CA PHE A 102 6.05 5.77 1.01
C PHE A 102 4.84 6.59 0.59
N SER A 103 5.13 7.74 -0.03
CA SER A 103 4.16 8.60 -0.70
C SER A 103 4.89 9.23 -1.88
N THR A 104 4.61 8.78 -3.10
CA THR A 104 5.32 9.15 -4.33
C THR A 104 6.83 8.91 -4.22
N ASN A 105 7.67 9.93 -4.36
CA ASN A 105 9.12 9.81 -4.22
C ASN A 105 9.63 10.01 -2.79
N LEU A 106 8.74 10.19 -1.80
CA LEU A 106 9.09 10.39 -0.40
C LEU A 106 8.87 9.12 0.41
N CYS A 107 9.67 8.93 1.45
CA CYS A 107 9.55 7.83 2.38
C CYS A 107 10.00 8.20 3.79
N ALA A 108 9.51 7.45 4.77
CA ALA A 108 9.89 7.53 6.17
C ALA A 108 10.01 6.13 6.77
N TYR A 109 10.86 6.00 7.78
CA TYR A 109 10.91 4.84 8.66
C TYR A 109 10.18 5.21 9.95
N ILE A 110 9.20 4.42 10.35
CA ILE A 110 8.32 4.72 11.48
C ILE A 110 8.30 3.57 12.49
N ASP A 111 8.04 3.91 13.75
CA ASP A 111 7.45 3.02 14.74
C ASP A 111 5.94 3.30 14.73
N TYR A 112 5.13 2.32 14.36
CA TYR A 112 3.68 2.49 14.26
C TYR A 112 2.92 2.15 15.56
N ALA A 113 3.64 1.81 16.64
CA ALA A 113 3.13 1.67 18.00
C ALA A 113 1.71 1.06 18.11
N PRO A 114 1.51 -0.21 17.72
CA PRO A 114 0.20 -0.76 17.37
C PRO A 114 -0.81 -0.68 18.52
N ALA A 115 -2.02 -0.25 18.18
CA ALA A 115 -3.15 0.03 19.07
C ALA A 115 -2.89 1.13 20.13
N THR A 116 -1.94 2.01 19.87
CA THR A 116 -1.73 3.27 20.61
C THR A 116 -1.67 4.42 19.60
N MET A 117 -1.54 5.66 20.08
CA MET A 117 -1.33 6.86 19.26
C MET A 117 0.07 7.47 19.50
N ASN A 118 1.01 6.64 19.96
CA ASN A 118 2.38 7.02 20.30
C ASN A 118 3.38 6.67 19.18
N ASP A 119 2.91 6.62 17.94
CA ASP A 119 3.73 6.39 16.76
C ASP A 119 4.77 7.49 16.59
N LYS A 120 5.87 7.17 15.91
CA LYS A 120 7.00 8.07 15.73
C LYS A 120 7.62 7.89 14.36
N ILE A 121 8.02 9.00 13.74
CA ILE A 121 8.98 8.98 12.64
C ILE A 121 10.38 8.75 13.22
N LEU A 122 10.97 7.60 12.91
CA LEU A 122 12.33 7.23 13.31
C LEU A 122 13.39 7.77 12.35
N SER A 123 13.04 7.94 11.06
CA SER A 123 13.91 8.51 10.04
C SER A 123 13.11 9.07 8.86
N GLY A 124 13.57 10.17 8.28
CA GLY A 124 12.82 10.92 7.26
C GLY A 124 11.86 11.93 7.89
N PRO A 125 10.90 12.47 7.11
CA PRO A 125 10.64 12.21 5.70
C PRO A 125 11.82 12.60 4.79
N THR A 126 12.13 11.80 3.79
CA THR A 126 13.17 12.11 2.79
C THR A 126 12.86 11.41 1.46
N THR A 127 13.61 11.70 0.40
CA THR A 127 13.40 11.03 -0.89
C THR A 127 13.82 9.55 -0.84
N ILE A 128 13.23 8.72 -1.69
CA ILE A 128 13.61 7.30 -1.82
C ILE A 128 15.10 7.16 -2.13
N ALA A 129 15.65 7.99 -3.03
CA ALA A 129 17.07 7.98 -3.36
C ALA A 129 17.98 8.38 -2.18
N ALA A 130 17.51 9.24 -1.27
CA ALA A 130 18.27 9.59 -0.07
C ALA A 130 18.19 8.50 0.99
N MET A 131 17.00 7.91 1.21
CA MET A 131 16.81 6.83 2.18
C MET A 131 17.51 5.54 1.74
N PHE A 132 17.43 5.21 0.46
CA PHE A 132 18.00 4.01 -0.17
C PHE A 132 18.85 4.41 -1.40
N PRO A 133 20.12 4.82 -1.22
CA PRO A 133 20.97 5.30 -2.32
C PRO A 133 21.13 4.32 -3.50
N VAL A 134 21.00 3.02 -3.25
CA VAL A 134 21.04 1.98 -4.30
C VAL A 134 19.85 2.03 -5.27
N LEU A 135 18.78 2.75 -4.93
CA LEU A 135 17.60 2.92 -5.78
C LEU A 135 17.68 4.19 -6.64
N LYS A 136 18.70 5.03 -6.46
CA LYS A 136 18.92 6.22 -7.30
C LYS A 136 19.16 5.82 -8.77
N ASN A 137 18.56 6.57 -9.70
CA ASN A 137 18.55 6.31 -11.14
C ASN A 137 17.93 4.96 -11.54
N THR A 138 17.09 4.38 -10.68
CA THR A 138 16.34 3.16 -11.00
C THR A 138 14.85 3.48 -11.17
N VAL A 139 14.08 2.49 -11.61
CA VAL A 139 12.61 2.61 -11.71
C VAL A 139 11.94 2.96 -10.38
N PHE A 140 12.59 2.68 -9.24
CA PHE A 140 12.04 2.89 -7.90
C PHE A 140 12.29 4.30 -7.34
N GLU A 141 13.16 5.11 -7.96
CA GLU A 141 13.58 6.40 -7.40
C GLU A 141 12.41 7.37 -7.16
N ASN A 142 11.42 7.33 -8.05
CA ASN A 142 10.29 8.26 -8.03
C ASN A 142 8.99 7.60 -7.55
N GLY A 143 9.09 6.43 -6.93
CA GLY A 143 7.95 5.73 -6.34
C GLY A 143 8.05 4.22 -6.50
N ILE A 144 7.43 3.54 -5.56
CA ILE A 144 7.32 2.08 -5.48
C ILE A 144 5.82 1.79 -5.43
N ASP A 145 5.33 0.85 -6.23
CA ASP A 145 3.90 0.53 -6.24
C ASP A 145 3.52 -0.32 -5.03
N SER A 146 4.35 -1.31 -4.69
CA SER A 146 4.10 -2.13 -3.50
C SER A 146 5.34 -2.85 -3.01
N ALA A 147 5.30 -3.34 -1.77
CA ALA A 147 6.40 -4.08 -1.18
C ALA A 147 5.92 -5.11 -0.15
N PHE A 148 6.66 -6.21 0.00
CA PHE A 148 6.42 -7.14 1.09
C PHE A 148 7.72 -7.70 1.68
N ARG A 149 7.64 -8.03 2.98
CA ARG A 149 8.74 -8.57 3.77
C ARG A 149 9.04 -10.03 3.41
N SER A 150 10.29 -10.32 3.03
CA SER A 150 10.75 -11.71 2.83
C SER A 150 10.84 -12.46 4.16
N THR A 151 10.76 -13.78 4.14
CA THR A 151 11.11 -14.63 5.29
C THR A 151 12.63 -14.76 5.48
N LYS A 152 13.41 -14.47 4.44
CA LYS A 152 14.87 -14.56 4.49
C LYS A 152 15.48 -13.28 5.02
N GLY A 153 16.29 -13.40 6.08
CA GLY A 153 17.13 -12.32 6.61
C GLY A 153 16.35 -11.03 6.79
N LYS A 154 16.91 -9.91 6.32
CA LYS A 154 16.28 -8.58 6.29
C LYS A 154 15.86 -8.18 4.86
N GLU A 155 15.54 -9.17 4.03
CA GLU A 155 15.17 -8.95 2.63
C GLU A 155 13.72 -8.46 2.50
N VAL A 156 13.49 -7.57 1.53
CA VAL A 156 12.18 -7.02 1.13
C VAL A 156 12.09 -7.03 -0.39
N TYR A 157 10.94 -7.43 -0.91
CA TYR A 157 10.62 -7.34 -2.34
C TYR A 157 9.94 -5.99 -2.60
N LEU A 158 10.41 -5.28 -3.63
CA LEU A 158 9.84 -4.00 -4.08
C LEU A 158 9.32 -4.16 -5.51
N PHE A 159 8.15 -3.62 -5.81
CA PHE A 159 7.48 -3.72 -7.11
C PHE A 159 7.21 -2.34 -7.69
N LYS A 160 7.45 -2.19 -9.01
CA LYS A 160 7.15 -0.97 -9.75
C LYS A 160 6.86 -1.32 -11.20
N ASN A 161 5.65 -1.06 -11.68
CA ASN A 161 5.14 -1.55 -12.95
C ASN A 161 5.40 -3.06 -13.06
N ASN A 162 5.86 -3.54 -14.23
CA ASN A 162 6.22 -4.94 -14.43
C ASN A 162 7.60 -5.33 -13.87
N LYS A 163 8.25 -4.47 -13.08
CA LYS A 163 9.58 -4.71 -12.51
C LYS A 163 9.50 -5.01 -11.03
N TYR A 164 10.47 -5.78 -10.55
CA TYR A 164 10.69 -5.97 -9.13
C TYR A 164 12.18 -5.99 -8.80
N GLY A 165 12.50 -5.66 -7.55
CA GLY A 165 13.83 -5.74 -6.97
C GLY A 165 13.76 -6.30 -5.56
N ARG A 166 14.93 -6.63 -5.00
CA ARG A 166 15.05 -7.05 -3.60
C ARG A 166 16.06 -6.16 -2.91
N ILE A 167 15.75 -5.72 -1.70
CA ILE A 167 16.69 -4.96 -0.87
C ILE A 167 16.86 -5.64 0.49
N ALA A 168 18.02 -5.48 1.10
CA ALA A 168 18.20 -5.67 2.54
C ALA A 168 17.99 -4.31 3.22
N TYR A 169 16.95 -4.17 4.07
CA TYR A 169 16.58 -2.85 4.62
C TYR A 169 17.57 -2.31 5.67
N ASP A 170 18.34 -3.19 6.32
CA ASP A 170 19.37 -2.81 7.30
C ASP A 170 20.62 -2.24 6.64
N SER A 171 21.18 -2.95 5.66
CA SER A 171 22.35 -2.52 4.89
C SER A 171 22.01 -1.53 3.79
N LYS A 172 20.70 -1.40 3.47
CA LYS A 172 20.16 -0.59 2.38
C LYS A 172 20.79 -0.93 1.03
N LYS A 173 21.07 -2.22 0.81
CA LYS A 173 21.69 -2.74 -0.41
C LYS A 173 20.70 -3.52 -1.27
N LEU A 174 20.87 -3.42 -2.58
CA LEU A 174 20.15 -4.25 -3.54
C LEU A 174 20.70 -5.68 -3.50
N ILE A 175 19.80 -6.66 -3.59
CA ILE A 175 20.12 -8.09 -3.62
C ILE A 175 19.80 -8.63 -5.02
N GLY A 176 20.86 -8.90 -5.78
CA GLY A 176 20.75 -9.23 -7.20
C GLY A 176 20.48 -8.00 -8.05
N THR A 177 19.73 -8.17 -9.13
CA THR A 177 19.38 -7.10 -10.07
C THR A 177 17.87 -6.87 -10.10
N ILE A 178 17.45 -5.73 -10.65
CA ILE A 178 16.05 -5.43 -10.94
C ILE A 178 15.65 -6.27 -12.16
N ARG A 179 14.55 -7.03 -12.06
CA ARG A 179 14.08 -7.97 -13.09
C ARG A 179 12.59 -7.78 -13.36
N ASN A 180 12.03 -8.44 -14.38
CA ASN A 180 10.58 -8.46 -14.52
C ASN A 180 9.96 -9.32 -13.41
N ILE A 181 8.71 -9.00 -13.04
CA ILE A 181 7.95 -9.80 -12.08
C ILE A 181 7.88 -11.26 -12.53
N ALA A 182 7.57 -11.52 -13.80
CA ALA A 182 7.49 -12.87 -14.36
C ALA A 182 8.80 -13.67 -14.32
N ASP A 183 9.96 -13.00 -14.25
CA ASP A 183 11.27 -13.67 -14.14
C ASP A 183 11.53 -14.17 -12.72
N GLY A 184 11.03 -13.44 -11.72
CA GLY A 184 11.14 -13.78 -10.29
C GLY A 184 10.04 -14.70 -9.81
N PHE A 185 8.83 -14.46 -10.31
CA PHE A 185 7.60 -15.13 -9.95
C PHE A 185 6.94 -15.72 -11.21
N PRO A 186 7.48 -16.81 -11.80
CA PRO A 186 6.92 -17.39 -13.04
C PRO A 186 5.44 -17.77 -12.92
N VAL A 187 4.98 -18.07 -11.71
CA VAL A 187 3.58 -18.36 -11.40
C VAL A 187 2.63 -17.19 -11.68
N LEU A 188 3.13 -15.95 -11.72
CA LEU A 188 2.33 -14.76 -12.04
C LEU A 188 2.25 -14.48 -13.55
N LYS A 189 2.97 -15.24 -14.39
CA LYS A 189 2.95 -15.07 -15.84
C LYS A 189 1.56 -15.35 -16.40
N GLY A 190 1.08 -14.49 -17.30
CA GLY A 190 -0.27 -14.55 -17.87
C GLY A 190 -1.39 -14.12 -16.91
N THR A 191 -1.05 -13.72 -15.67
CA THR A 191 -2.02 -13.16 -14.73
C THR A 191 -2.02 -11.64 -14.80
N ILE A 192 -3.03 -11.01 -14.18
CA ILE A 192 -3.09 -9.56 -14.06
C ILE A 192 -1.88 -8.95 -13.31
N PHE A 193 -1.19 -9.74 -12.48
CA PHE A 193 -0.08 -9.29 -11.64
C PHE A 193 1.26 -9.23 -12.39
N GLU A 194 1.36 -9.83 -13.59
CA GLU A 194 2.57 -9.78 -14.41
C GLU A 194 2.99 -8.34 -14.75
N SER A 195 2.00 -7.46 -14.93
CA SER A 195 2.20 -6.06 -15.32
C SER A 195 2.39 -5.10 -14.13
N GLY A 196 2.27 -5.59 -12.89
CA GLY A 196 2.42 -4.81 -11.67
C GLY A 196 1.46 -5.24 -10.57
N ILE A 197 1.75 -4.79 -9.35
CA ILE A 197 1.04 -5.13 -8.12
C ILE A 197 0.78 -3.82 -7.37
N ASP A 198 -0.49 -3.53 -7.10
CA ASP A 198 -0.91 -2.24 -6.53
C ASP A 198 -0.66 -2.20 -5.02
N ALA A 199 -0.87 -3.32 -4.32
CA ALA A 199 -0.50 -3.46 -2.91
C ALA A 199 -0.12 -4.91 -2.61
N CYS A 200 0.73 -5.13 -1.60
CA CYS A 200 1.02 -6.47 -1.11
C CYS A 200 1.46 -6.44 0.35
N PHE A 201 1.36 -7.58 1.02
CA PHE A 201 1.97 -7.79 2.33
C PHE A 201 2.27 -9.27 2.56
N ALA A 202 3.30 -9.55 3.37
CA ALA A 202 3.61 -10.92 3.80
C ALA A 202 2.68 -11.31 4.94
N THR A 203 2.19 -12.54 4.97
CA THR A 203 1.29 -12.96 6.03
C THR A 203 2.06 -13.33 7.32
N HIS A 204 1.32 -13.57 8.39
CA HIS A 204 1.88 -14.19 9.60
C HIS A 204 2.18 -15.68 9.40
N LYS A 205 1.60 -16.32 8.38
CA LYS A 205 1.99 -17.67 7.98
C LYS A 205 3.24 -17.56 7.09
N GLU A 206 4.30 -18.22 7.53
CA GLU A 206 5.61 -18.14 6.87
C GLU A 206 5.53 -18.57 5.39
N GLY A 207 6.20 -17.80 4.54
CA GLY A 207 6.26 -18.06 3.11
C GLY A 207 4.96 -17.80 2.38
N GLU A 208 3.96 -17.14 2.98
CA GLU A 208 2.75 -16.69 2.27
C GLU A 208 2.69 -15.16 2.17
N ALA A 209 2.20 -14.66 1.04
CA ALA A 209 1.94 -13.24 0.82
C ALA A 209 0.62 -13.03 0.05
N TYR A 210 -0.04 -11.90 0.29
CA TYR A 210 -1.17 -11.44 -0.51
C TYR A 210 -0.71 -10.36 -1.49
N LEU A 211 -1.14 -10.46 -2.74
CA LEU A 211 -0.94 -9.47 -3.79
C LEU A 211 -2.30 -8.93 -4.23
N PHE A 212 -2.41 -7.62 -4.39
CA PHE A 212 -3.63 -6.91 -4.75
C PHE A 212 -3.42 -6.12 -6.04
N LYS A 213 -4.44 -6.11 -6.91
CA LYS A 213 -4.46 -5.30 -8.13
C LYS A 213 -5.90 -4.97 -8.51
N GLY A 214 -6.25 -3.69 -8.47
CA GLY A 214 -7.62 -3.21 -8.58
C GLY A 214 -8.55 -3.94 -7.60
N GLU A 215 -9.64 -4.49 -8.11
CA GLU A 215 -10.61 -5.24 -7.28
C GLU A 215 -10.22 -6.69 -6.98
N MET A 216 -9.06 -7.14 -7.50
CA MET A 216 -8.64 -8.53 -7.48
C MET A 216 -7.46 -8.73 -6.52
N TYR A 217 -7.34 -9.93 -6.00
CA TYR A 217 -6.20 -10.34 -5.19
C TYR A 217 -5.84 -11.80 -5.48
N VAL A 218 -4.61 -12.18 -5.12
CA VAL A 218 -4.17 -13.56 -5.05
C VAL A 218 -3.31 -13.78 -3.81
N ARG A 219 -3.33 -15.00 -3.27
CA ARG A 219 -2.38 -15.43 -2.24
C ARG A 219 -1.33 -16.30 -2.90
N ILE A 220 -0.06 -16.07 -2.58
CA ILE A 220 1.07 -16.88 -3.07
C ILE A 220 1.76 -17.55 -1.90
N HIS A 221 2.34 -18.72 -2.17
CA HIS A 221 3.42 -19.28 -1.40
C HIS A 221 4.73 -18.92 -2.11
N PHE A 222 5.63 -18.21 -1.42
CA PHE A 222 6.89 -17.76 -1.98
C PHE A 222 8.08 -18.39 -1.24
N THR A 223 9.10 -18.77 -2.00
CA THR A 223 10.36 -19.30 -1.47
C THR A 223 11.52 -18.40 -1.90
N PRO A 224 12.14 -17.64 -0.98
CA PRO A 224 13.26 -16.77 -1.32
C PRO A 224 14.37 -17.51 -2.09
N ASP A 225 14.96 -16.81 -3.07
CA ASP A 225 15.99 -17.31 -3.99
C ASP A 225 15.58 -18.46 -4.94
N LYS A 226 14.30 -18.86 -4.94
CA LYS A 226 13.77 -19.83 -5.90
C LYS A 226 12.72 -19.17 -6.80
N THR A 227 12.29 -19.91 -7.81
CA THR A 227 11.28 -19.51 -8.79
C THR A 227 10.12 -20.50 -8.86
N ASN A 228 10.00 -21.39 -7.86
CA ASN A 228 8.98 -22.43 -7.76
C ASN A 228 7.80 -22.01 -6.86
N ASP A 229 7.54 -20.71 -6.77
CA ASP A 229 6.42 -20.13 -6.05
C ASP A 229 5.10 -20.66 -6.61
N THR A 230 4.07 -20.76 -5.77
CA THR A 230 2.76 -21.31 -6.16
C THR A 230 1.63 -20.40 -5.75
N LEU A 231 0.56 -20.32 -6.54
CA LEU A 231 -0.67 -19.67 -6.09
C LEU A 231 -1.35 -20.55 -5.05
N VAL A 232 -1.85 -19.93 -4.00
CA VAL A 232 -2.67 -20.60 -2.98
C VAL A 232 -4.14 -20.32 -3.27
N GLY A 233 -4.67 -21.07 -4.23
CA GLY A 233 -5.99 -20.87 -4.84
C GLY A 233 -5.93 -19.93 -6.05
N ASP A 234 -7.10 -19.61 -6.61
CA ASP A 234 -7.23 -18.76 -7.80
C ASP A 234 -7.18 -17.26 -7.46
N VAL A 235 -6.98 -16.44 -8.50
CA VAL A 235 -7.18 -14.99 -8.44
C VAL A 235 -8.66 -14.71 -8.19
N LYS A 236 -8.98 -13.96 -7.13
CA LYS A 236 -10.35 -13.72 -6.66
C LYS A 236 -10.60 -12.24 -6.41
N ARG A 237 -11.88 -11.84 -6.37
CA ARG A 237 -12.27 -10.48 -5.96
C ARG A 237 -11.97 -10.28 -4.48
N ILE A 238 -11.45 -9.11 -4.11
CA ILE A 238 -11.14 -8.74 -2.72
C ILE A 238 -12.37 -8.95 -1.83
N LEU A 239 -13.51 -8.38 -2.21
CA LEU A 239 -14.75 -8.44 -1.43
C LEU A 239 -15.37 -9.85 -1.33
N GLY A 240 -14.89 -10.81 -2.11
CA GLY A 240 -15.28 -12.21 -1.99
C GLY A 240 -14.59 -12.94 -0.85
N PHE A 241 -13.38 -12.51 -0.47
CA PHE A 241 -12.57 -13.13 0.57
C PHE A 241 -12.41 -12.27 1.83
N TRP A 242 -12.50 -10.96 1.67
CA TRP A 242 -12.41 -9.95 2.74
C TRP A 242 -13.79 -9.31 2.96
N PRO A 243 -14.81 -10.07 3.43
CA PRO A 243 -16.16 -9.54 3.60
C PRO A 243 -16.23 -8.36 4.57
N SER A 244 -15.30 -8.20 5.51
CA SER A 244 -15.28 -7.05 6.42
C SER A 244 -14.98 -5.72 5.73
N LEU A 245 -14.37 -5.77 4.53
CA LEU A 245 -14.12 -4.58 3.69
C LEU A 245 -15.32 -4.18 2.82
N LYS A 246 -16.43 -4.93 2.85
CA LYS A 246 -17.67 -4.53 2.17
C LYS A 246 -18.22 -3.26 2.81
N GLY A 247 -18.56 -2.27 1.98
CA GLY A 247 -18.99 -0.94 2.46
C GLY A 247 -17.83 0.00 2.80
N ILE A 248 -16.58 -0.50 2.76
CA ILE A 248 -15.36 0.33 2.83
C ILE A 248 -14.77 0.50 1.43
N LEU A 249 -14.76 -0.58 0.63
CA LEU A 249 -14.27 -0.62 -0.75
C LEU A 249 -15.42 -0.79 -1.77
N PRO A 250 -15.28 -0.24 -2.99
CA PRO A 250 -14.21 0.67 -3.43
C PRO A 250 -14.34 2.07 -2.80
N ARG A 251 -13.28 2.88 -2.91
CA ARG A 251 -13.28 4.29 -2.54
C ARG A 251 -13.52 5.15 -3.78
N ASP A 252 -14.52 6.02 -3.72
CA ASP A 252 -14.75 7.01 -4.79
C ASP A 252 -13.62 8.03 -4.83
N ASN A 253 -13.13 8.37 -6.02
CA ASN A 253 -12.25 9.52 -6.29
C ASN A 253 -13.02 10.84 -6.19
N LYS A 254 -13.57 11.15 -5.01
CA LYS A 254 -13.91 12.53 -4.67
C LYS A 254 -12.58 13.27 -4.52
N GLY A 255 -12.27 14.13 -5.47
CA GLY A 255 -10.98 14.83 -5.53
C GLY A 255 -10.68 15.56 -4.22
N LEU A 256 -9.41 15.54 -3.81
CA LEU A 256 -8.83 16.26 -2.67
C LEU A 256 -9.84 16.61 -1.57
N ASP A 257 -10.11 15.67 -0.67
CA ASP A 257 -10.71 15.99 0.64
C ASP A 257 -9.69 16.89 1.38
N THR A 258 -9.74 18.20 1.13
CA THR A 258 -8.91 19.18 1.84
C THR A 258 -9.41 19.24 3.27
N HIS A 259 -8.67 18.65 4.20
CA HIS A 259 -8.94 18.79 5.62
C HIS A 259 -8.63 20.23 6.06
N SER A 260 -9.64 20.98 6.53
CA SER A 260 -9.37 22.13 7.38
C SER A 260 -9.16 21.61 8.79
N HIS A 261 -8.00 21.90 9.39
CA HIS A 261 -7.60 21.49 10.75
C HIS A 261 -8.44 22.14 11.89
N SER A 262 -9.75 22.34 11.72
CA SER A 262 -10.60 22.96 12.76
C SER A 262 -11.27 21.95 13.69
N ASP A 263 -11.30 20.66 13.36
CA ASP A 263 -12.14 19.69 14.06
C ASP A 263 -11.27 18.62 14.74
N HIS A 264 -10.46 19.04 15.71
CA HIS A 264 -9.93 18.10 16.70
C HIS A 264 -11.10 17.66 17.58
N GLU A 265 -11.66 16.48 17.30
CA GLU A 265 -12.52 15.78 18.26
C GLU A 265 -11.73 15.49 19.54
N GLU A 266 -12.37 15.76 20.68
CA GLU A 266 -11.80 15.71 22.02
C GLU A 266 -11.13 14.36 22.33
N PRO A 267 -10.04 14.33 23.14
CA PRO A 267 -9.46 13.09 23.62
C PRO A 267 -10.47 12.32 24.47
N TYR A 268 -10.65 11.02 24.18
CA TYR A 268 -11.47 10.11 24.99
C TYR A 268 -11.02 10.14 26.47
N PRO A 269 -11.97 10.01 27.43
CA PRO A 269 -11.67 10.09 28.85
C PRO A 269 -10.87 8.87 29.32
N ASP A 270 -9.87 9.14 30.18
CA ASP A 270 -9.06 8.15 30.89
C ASP A 270 -9.95 7.09 31.54
N GLN A 271 -9.81 5.82 31.10
CA GLN A 271 -10.25 4.69 31.91
C GLN A 271 -9.22 4.52 33.03
N HIS A 272 -9.55 5.08 34.18
CA HIS A 272 -8.92 4.73 35.45
C HIS A 272 -9.10 3.23 35.70
N ASP A 273 -7.98 2.51 35.75
CA ASP A 273 -7.89 1.21 36.40
C ASP A 273 -8.18 1.40 37.90
N GLU A 274 -9.28 0.82 38.38
CA GLU A 274 -9.46 0.54 39.81
C GLU A 274 -9.48 -0.99 40.02
N LEU A 275 -8.76 -1.36 41.08
CA LEU A 275 -8.67 -2.68 41.72
C LEU A 275 -10.02 -3.29 42.08
#